data_AF-A0A9X6KZ32-F1
#
_entry.id   AF-A0A9X6KZ32-F1
#
_cell.length_a   1.000
_cell.length_b   1.000
_cell.length_c   1.000
_cell.angle_alpha   90.00
_cell.angle_beta   90.00
_cell.angle_gamma   90.00
#
_symmetry.space_group_name_H-M   'P 1'
#
loop_
_entity.id
_entity.type
_entity.pdbx_description
1 polymer ?
#
loop_
_entity_poly.entity_id
_entity_poly.type
_entity_poly.pdbx_seq_one_letter_code
_entity_poly.pdbx_strand_id
1 'polypeptide(L)'
;HTRIECTIGIAPNPLMSKVALDIEAKKNKEGIAYWKYEDVPTKLWSIRPLNKFWGISYKTEEKLNRKGIHSIGDLANYPLKYLKQSFGKIGEELHLHSNGIDFSRISEKYVPATTSIGKSQILMRDYTIEEFPIVLLEHIEEVCYRLRRQNKLAQTVQFSVGYSKSYTGGIRKTHTLNRPTNLTMDIYHICTYCRVGSERLVILL
;
A
#
# COMPACT_ATOMS: atom_id res chain seq x y z
N HIS A 1 -31.95 8.75 -7.76
CA HIS A 1 -30.60 8.98 -7.18
C HIS A 1 -30.40 8.11 -5.94
N THR A 2 -29.17 7.69 -5.67
CA THR A 2 -28.78 6.59 -4.75
C THR A 2 -29.08 6.81 -3.26
N ARG A 3 -29.51 8.01 -2.84
CA ARG A 3 -29.70 8.41 -1.42
C ARG A 3 -28.45 8.22 -0.54
N ILE A 4 -27.28 8.28 -1.15
CA ILE A 4 -25.98 8.20 -0.46
C ILE A 4 -25.38 9.60 -0.44
N GLU A 5 -25.05 10.10 0.74
CA GLU A 5 -24.35 11.37 0.90
C GLU A 5 -22.89 11.24 0.43
N CYS A 6 -22.42 12.27 -0.28
CA CYS A 6 -21.05 12.32 -0.78
C CYS A 6 -20.40 13.65 -0.39
N THR A 7 -19.08 13.64 -0.30
CA THR A 7 -18.27 14.83 0.00
C THR A 7 -17.32 15.11 -1.15
N ILE A 8 -17.00 16.38 -1.37
CA ILE A 8 -16.28 16.85 -2.55
C ILE A 8 -15.13 17.77 -2.12
N GLY A 9 -13.90 17.42 -2.50
CA GLY A 9 -12.74 18.31 -2.39
C GLY A 9 -12.37 18.84 -3.76
N ILE A 10 -12.21 20.15 -3.88
CA ILE A 10 -11.92 20.85 -5.14
C ILE A 10 -10.59 21.60 -4.97
N ALA A 11 -9.61 21.31 -5.83
CA ALA A 11 -8.32 22.00 -5.82
C ALA A 11 -7.62 21.92 -7.21
N PRO A 12 -6.49 22.61 -7.42
CA PRO A 12 -5.80 22.67 -8.71
C PRO A 12 -5.24 21.35 -9.23
N ASN A 13 -5.04 20.34 -8.36
CA ASN A 13 -4.50 19.03 -8.72
C ASN A 13 -5.12 17.90 -7.88
N PRO A 14 -4.94 16.61 -8.27
CA PRO A 14 -5.54 15.47 -7.58
C PRO A 14 -5.11 15.33 -6.13
N LEU A 15 -3.82 15.52 -5.82
CA LEU A 15 -3.30 15.51 -4.46
C LEU A 15 -4.04 16.51 -3.56
N MET A 16 -4.04 17.80 -3.93
CA MET A 16 -4.68 18.84 -3.13
C MET A 16 -6.19 18.60 -3.02
N SER A 17 -6.85 18.10 -4.06
CA SER A 17 -8.28 17.78 -4.04
C SER A 17 -8.57 16.67 -3.04
N LYS A 18 -7.72 15.63 -2.99
CA LYS A 18 -7.83 14.55 -2.02
C LYS A 18 -7.62 15.02 -0.59
N VAL A 19 -6.63 15.91 -0.38
CA VAL A 19 -6.32 16.44 0.95
C VAL A 19 -7.45 17.38 1.44
N ALA A 20 -7.95 18.27 0.58
CA ALA A 20 -9.10 19.13 0.88
C ALA A 20 -10.34 18.31 1.28
N LEU A 21 -10.59 17.21 0.55
CA LEU A 21 -11.66 16.25 0.86
C LEU A 21 -11.50 15.65 2.27
N ASP A 22 -10.32 15.10 2.58
CA ASP A 22 -10.08 14.37 3.82
C ASP A 22 -10.00 15.28 5.06
N ILE A 23 -9.44 16.47 4.91
CA ILE A 23 -9.14 17.37 6.03
C ILE A 23 -10.30 18.30 6.35
N GLU A 24 -11.00 18.81 5.32
CA GLU A 24 -12.00 19.88 5.46
C GLU A 24 -13.40 19.41 5.01
N ALA A 25 -13.57 18.91 3.79
CA ALA A 25 -14.90 18.63 3.23
C ALA A 25 -15.72 17.64 4.07
N LYS A 26 -15.09 16.56 4.55
CA LYS A 26 -15.73 15.55 5.42
C LYS A 26 -16.21 16.07 6.78
N LYS A 27 -15.69 17.22 7.21
CA LYS A 27 -16.03 17.83 8.51
C LYS A 27 -16.96 19.03 8.35
N ASN A 28 -17.06 19.56 7.13
CA ASN A 28 -17.95 20.66 6.81
C ASN A 28 -19.39 20.13 6.64
N LYS A 29 -20.36 20.91 7.09
CA LYS A 29 -21.80 20.59 6.98
C LYS A 29 -22.26 20.49 5.52
N GLU A 30 -21.69 21.32 4.65
CA GLU A 30 -22.00 21.30 3.22
C GLU A 30 -21.37 20.12 2.48
N GLY A 31 -20.41 19.43 3.11
CA GLY A 31 -19.69 18.32 2.49
C GLY A 31 -18.73 18.74 1.37
N ILE A 32 -18.49 20.04 1.16
CA ILE A 32 -17.65 20.58 0.09
C ILE A 32 -16.50 21.40 0.70
N ALA A 33 -15.30 21.26 0.13
CA ALA A 33 -14.16 22.13 0.42
C ALA A 33 -13.45 22.54 -0.86
N TYR A 34 -12.99 23.80 -0.91
CA TYR A 34 -12.28 24.38 -2.03
C TYR A 34 -10.95 24.96 -1.57
N TRP A 35 -9.85 24.51 -2.18
CA TRP A 35 -8.47 24.90 -1.85
C TRP A 35 -7.76 25.49 -3.08
N LYS A 36 -6.93 26.50 -2.86
CA LYS A 36 -6.02 27.14 -3.83
C LYS A 36 -4.57 27.00 -3.37
N TYR A 37 -3.62 27.35 -4.24
CA TYR A 37 -2.20 27.38 -3.85
C TYR A 37 -1.91 28.37 -2.71
N GLU A 38 -2.68 29.45 -2.62
CA GLU A 38 -2.64 30.42 -1.51
C GLU A 38 -2.96 29.79 -0.15
N ASP A 39 -3.73 28.70 -0.13
CA ASP A 39 -4.08 27.98 1.10
C ASP A 39 -2.98 27.01 1.57
N VAL A 40 -1.93 26.79 0.78
CA VAL A 40 -0.87 25.83 1.14
C VAL A 40 -0.21 26.17 2.48
N PRO A 41 0.26 27.42 2.73
CA PRO A 41 0.92 27.76 3.99
C PRO A 41 0.01 27.66 5.22
N THR A 42 -1.29 27.91 5.08
CA THR A 42 -2.23 27.98 6.20
C THR A 42 -2.97 26.66 6.45
N LYS A 43 -3.38 25.96 5.38
CA LYS A 43 -4.16 24.71 5.46
C LYS A 43 -3.31 23.46 5.28
N LEU A 44 -2.45 23.40 4.25
CA LEU A 44 -1.67 22.19 3.95
C LEU A 44 -0.55 22.00 4.98
N TRP A 45 0.21 23.05 5.25
CA TRP A 45 1.35 23.02 6.17
C TRP A 45 0.95 22.86 7.63
N SER A 46 -0.30 23.11 7.99
CA SER A 46 -0.84 22.94 9.36
C SER A 46 -1.32 21.52 9.65
N ILE A 47 -1.34 20.60 8.67
CA ILE A 47 -1.77 19.22 8.86
C ILE A 47 -0.87 18.50 9.86
N ARG A 48 -1.45 18.01 10.95
CA ARG A 48 -0.79 17.20 11.98
C ARG A 48 -1.72 16.07 12.44
N PRO A 49 -1.17 14.93 12.88
CA PRO A 49 0.21 14.44 12.67
C PRO A 49 0.57 14.24 11.19
N LEU A 50 1.85 14.00 10.86
CA LEU A 50 2.33 13.90 9.47
C LEU A 50 1.61 12.78 8.71
N ASN A 51 1.28 11.67 9.36
CA ASN A 51 0.53 10.56 8.77
C ASN A 51 -0.92 10.87 8.39
N LYS A 52 -1.45 12.06 8.72
CA LYS A 52 -2.75 12.54 8.22
C LYS A 52 -2.64 13.07 6.79
N PHE A 53 -1.43 13.38 6.34
CA PHE A 53 -1.16 13.77 4.97
C PHE A 53 -1.12 12.55 4.06
N TRP A 54 -1.77 12.66 2.90
CA TRP A 54 -1.82 11.58 1.93
C TRP A 54 -0.41 11.23 1.42
N GLY A 55 -0.05 9.95 1.47
CA GLY A 55 1.29 9.48 1.07
C GLY A 55 2.29 9.33 2.21
N ILE A 56 1.98 9.78 3.44
CA ILE A 56 2.82 9.57 4.62
C ILE A 56 2.21 8.48 5.52
N SER A 57 2.92 7.37 5.69
CA SER A 57 2.56 6.32 6.65
C SER A 57 3.18 6.57 8.03
N TYR A 58 2.68 5.90 9.08
CA TYR A 58 3.28 5.95 10.42
C TYR A 58 4.79 5.68 10.43
N LYS A 59 5.27 4.70 9.64
CA LYS A 59 6.70 4.39 9.53
C LYS A 59 7.50 5.50 8.82
N THR A 60 6.87 6.19 7.88
CA THR A 60 7.49 7.30 7.17
C THR A 60 7.55 8.53 8.08
N GLU A 61 6.47 8.82 8.80
CA GLU A 61 6.42 9.84 9.86
C GLU A 61 7.51 9.60 10.90
N GLU A 62 7.69 8.37 11.40
CA GLU A 62 8.75 8.08 12.38
C GLU A 62 10.15 8.41 11.81
N LYS A 63 10.42 8.06 10.54
CA LYS A 63 11.68 8.39 9.87
C LYS A 63 11.88 9.88 9.65
N LEU A 64 10.80 10.62 9.35
CA LEU A 64 10.81 12.08 9.21
C LEU A 64 11.04 12.76 10.55
N ASN A 65 10.36 12.31 11.61
CA ASN A 65 10.53 12.80 12.97
C ASN A 65 11.97 12.63 13.46
N ARG A 66 12.62 11.49 13.17
CA ARG A 66 14.06 11.28 13.48
C ARG A 66 15.00 12.26 12.79
N LYS A 67 14.52 12.99 11.77
CA LYS A 67 15.26 14.04 11.05
C LYS A 67 14.87 15.46 11.49
N GLY A 68 14.05 15.59 12.53
CA GLY A 68 13.54 16.88 13.01
C GLY A 68 12.40 17.46 12.17
N ILE A 69 11.78 16.66 11.28
CA ILE A 69 10.64 17.07 10.48
C ILE A 69 9.38 16.60 11.20
N HIS A 70 8.62 17.52 11.80
CA HIS A 70 7.44 17.19 12.62
C HIS A 70 6.13 17.67 11.98
N SER A 71 6.22 18.14 10.74
CA SER A 71 5.27 19.10 10.19
C SER A 71 5.34 19.10 8.66
N ILE A 72 4.20 19.26 7.98
CA ILE A 72 4.19 19.34 6.51
C ILE A 72 4.92 20.59 6.04
N GLY A 73 4.82 21.70 6.78
CA GLY A 73 5.64 22.89 6.53
C GLY A 73 7.13 22.62 6.70
N ASP A 74 7.54 21.83 7.68
CA ASP A 74 8.96 21.46 7.87
C ASP A 74 9.43 20.63 6.67
N LEU A 75 8.62 19.67 6.22
CA LEU A 75 8.92 18.82 5.07
C LEU A 75 9.02 19.64 3.77
N ALA A 76 8.15 20.63 3.61
CA ALA A 76 8.15 21.57 2.49
C ALA A 76 9.40 22.46 2.44
N ASN A 77 9.95 22.83 3.60
CA ASN A 77 11.13 23.68 3.71
C ASN A 77 12.45 22.88 3.89
N TYR A 78 12.37 21.56 4.04
CA TYR A 78 13.55 20.73 4.25
C TYR A 78 14.37 20.59 2.96
N PRO A 79 15.72 20.63 3.00
CA PRO A 79 16.52 20.57 1.79
C PRO A 79 16.31 19.28 0.99
N LEU A 80 15.84 19.43 -0.25
CA LEU A 80 15.50 18.32 -1.15
C LEU A 80 16.62 17.29 -1.31
N LYS A 81 17.89 17.74 -1.32
CA LYS A 81 19.06 16.86 -1.42
C LYS A 81 19.07 15.77 -0.34
N TYR A 82 18.75 16.12 0.90
CA TYR A 82 18.77 15.18 2.02
C TYR A 82 17.55 14.25 2.03
N LEU A 83 16.39 14.72 1.54
CA LEU A 83 15.23 13.87 1.32
C LEU A 83 15.50 12.83 0.24
N LYS A 84 16.08 13.24 -0.90
CA LYS A 84 16.51 12.32 -1.97
C LYS A 84 17.51 11.29 -1.46
N GLN A 85 18.49 11.70 -0.66
CA GLN A 85 19.48 10.77 -0.08
C GLN A 85 18.83 9.74 0.85
N SER A 86 17.79 10.12 1.59
CA SER A 86 17.19 9.27 2.62
C SER A 86 16.05 8.39 2.10
N PHE A 87 15.28 8.88 1.13
CA PHE A 87 14.04 8.26 0.66
C PHE A 87 14.03 8.00 -0.87
N GLY A 88 15.09 8.39 -1.59
CA GLY A 88 15.16 8.26 -3.05
C GLY A 88 14.12 9.13 -3.75
N LYS A 89 13.51 8.58 -4.81
CA LYS A 89 12.44 9.25 -5.58
C LYS A 89 11.24 9.66 -4.72
N ILE A 90 10.90 8.86 -3.71
CA ILE A 90 9.80 9.15 -2.78
C ILE A 90 10.11 10.43 -1.98
N GLY A 91 11.38 10.70 -1.65
CA GLY A 91 11.75 11.93 -0.94
C GLY A 91 11.50 13.19 -1.76
N GLU A 92 11.67 13.11 -3.07
CA GLU A 92 11.35 14.21 -3.99
C GLU A 92 9.85 14.42 -4.11
N GLU A 93 9.10 13.33 -4.28
CA GLU A 93 7.65 13.36 -4.33
C GLU A 93 7.05 13.94 -3.04
N LEU A 94 7.55 13.53 -1.86
CA LEU A 94 7.13 14.07 -0.57
C LEU A 94 7.37 15.57 -0.43
N HIS A 95 8.49 16.08 -0.96
CA HIS A 95 8.82 17.50 -0.93
C HIS A 95 7.96 18.34 -1.88
N LEU A 96 7.66 17.81 -3.07
CA LEU A 96 6.74 18.46 -4.00
C LEU A 96 5.31 18.46 -3.44
N HIS A 97 4.87 17.31 -2.92
CA HIS A 97 3.54 17.15 -2.35
C HIS A 97 3.30 18.04 -1.13
N SER A 98 4.30 18.21 -0.25
CA SER A 98 4.20 19.12 0.89
C SER A 98 4.11 20.60 0.47
N ASN A 99 4.49 20.95 -0.75
CA ASN A 99 4.29 22.25 -1.37
C ASN A 99 3.02 22.31 -2.25
N GLY A 100 2.17 21.28 -2.21
CA GLY A 100 0.93 21.21 -2.99
C GLY A 100 1.13 20.94 -4.48
N ILE A 101 2.32 20.52 -4.90
CA ILE A 101 2.67 20.29 -6.31
C ILE A 101 2.50 18.79 -6.62
N ASP A 102 1.63 18.48 -7.57
CA ASP A 102 1.43 17.13 -8.12
C ASP A 102 1.25 17.26 -9.64
N PHE A 103 2.06 16.51 -10.40
CA PHE A 103 2.06 16.53 -11.86
C PHE A 103 1.16 15.45 -12.48
N SER A 104 0.46 14.67 -11.66
CA SER A 104 -0.42 13.59 -12.11
C SER A 104 -1.55 14.12 -12.99
N ARG A 105 -1.72 13.50 -14.15
CA ARG A 105 -2.77 13.84 -15.11
C ARG A 105 -3.88 12.80 -15.05
N ILE A 106 -5.10 13.22 -14.70
CA ILE A 106 -6.27 12.33 -14.59
C ILE A 106 -6.59 11.64 -15.93
N SER A 107 -6.28 12.29 -17.05
CA SER A 107 -6.47 11.73 -18.39
C SER A 107 -5.55 10.54 -18.69
N GLU A 108 -4.43 10.42 -17.99
CA GLU A 108 -3.46 9.34 -18.17
C GLU A 108 -3.83 8.18 -17.25
N LYS A 109 -4.42 7.13 -17.83
CA LYS A 109 -4.70 5.90 -17.07
C LYS A 109 -3.37 5.28 -16.65
N TYR A 110 -3.15 5.14 -15.34
CA TYR A 110 -2.03 4.39 -14.81
C TYR A 110 -2.11 2.93 -15.28
N VAL A 111 -1.11 2.49 -16.04
CA VAL A 111 -0.92 1.09 -16.40
C VAL A 111 0.21 0.55 -15.54
N PRO A 112 -0.07 -0.35 -14.58
CA PRO A 112 0.97 -0.93 -13.75
C PRO A 112 2.01 -1.65 -14.61
N ALA A 113 3.30 -1.33 -14.42
CA ALA A 113 4.39 -1.98 -15.16
C ALA A 113 4.43 -3.50 -14.91
N THR A 114 3.97 -3.93 -13.73
CA THR A 114 3.83 -5.34 -13.35
C THR A 114 2.45 -5.56 -12.75
N THR A 115 1.73 -6.57 -13.23
CA THR A 115 0.50 -7.03 -12.59
C THR A 115 0.77 -8.29 -11.79
N SER A 116 0.42 -8.30 -10.50
CA SER A 116 0.40 -9.50 -9.68
C SER A 116 -1.03 -10.04 -9.54
N ILE A 117 -1.16 -11.36 -9.40
CA ILE A 117 -2.39 -12.02 -8.99
C ILE A 117 -2.09 -12.73 -7.68
N GLY A 118 -2.80 -12.34 -6.63
CA GLY A 118 -2.69 -12.95 -5.30
C GLY A 118 -4.06 -13.16 -4.67
N LYS A 119 -4.09 -14.01 -3.66
CA LYS A 119 -5.22 -14.23 -2.75
C LYS A 119 -4.65 -14.08 -1.34
N SER A 120 -5.36 -13.40 -0.46
CA SER A 120 -5.01 -13.24 0.95
C SER A 120 -6.24 -13.55 1.79
N GLN A 121 -6.07 -14.19 2.94
CA GLN A 121 -7.14 -14.31 3.91
C GLN A 121 -6.59 -14.31 5.33
N ILE A 122 -7.38 -13.81 6.29
CA ILE A 122 -7.13 -14.03 7.71
C ILE A 122 -7.96 -15.25 8.11
N LEU A 123 -7.33 -16.27 8.70
CA LEU A 123 -8.03 -17.49 9.10
C LEU A 123 -8.92 -17.26 10.33
N MET A 124 -10.03 -18.01 10.40
CA MET A 124 -11.03 -17.90 11.48
C MET A 124 -10.56 -18.44 12.84
N ARG A 125 -9.49 -19.24 12.84
CA ARG A 125 -8.81 -19.79 14.01
C ARG A 125 -7.34 -20.03 13.68
N ASP A 126 -6.56 -20.43 14.68
CA ASP A 126 -5.20 -20.91 14.47
C ASP A 126 -5.22 -22.30 13.81
N TYR A 127 -4.33 -22.52 12.84
CA TYR A 127 -4.19 -23.79 12.12
C TYR A 127 -2.87 -24.45 12.49
N THR A 128 -2.87 -25.78 12.52
CA THR A 128 -1.64 -26.55 12.75
C THR A 128 -0.85 -26.72 11.46
N ILE A 129 0.39 -27.21 11.57
CA ILE A 129 1.28 -27.42 10.42
C ILE A 129 0.72 -28.52 9.51
N GLU A 130 -0.01 -29.48 10.07
CA GLU A 130 -0.66 -30.57 9.34
C GLU A 130 -1.84 -30.07 8.50
N GLU A 131 -2.54 -29.03 8.95
CA GLU A 131 -3.66 -28.42 8.23
C GLU A 131 -3.19 -27.41 7.17
N PHE A 132 -1.99 -26.85 7.31
CA PHE A 132 -1.43 -25.83 6.43
C PHE A 132 -1.38 -26.21 4.93
N PRO A 133 -0.93 -27.42 4.54
CA PRO A 133 -0.93 -27.89 3.15
C PRO A 133 -2.26 -27.72 2.43
N ILE A 134 -3.37 -28.02 3.11
CA ILE A 134 -4.72 -27.96 2.55
C ILE A 134 -5.08 -26.52 2.21
N VAL A 135 -4.87 -25.61 3.16
CA VAL A 135 -5.19 -24.20 2.97
C VAL A 135 -4.27 -23.56 1.93
N LEU A 136 -2.98 -23.92 1.93
CA LEU A 136 -2.03 -23.46 0.92
C LEU A 136 -2.47 -23.88 -0.49
N LEU A 137 -2.86 -25.16 -0.66
CA LEU A 137 -3.30 -25.67 -1.95
C LEU A 137 -4.56 -24.95 -2.45
N GLU A 138 -5.56 -24.75 -1.59
CA GLU A 138 -6.79 -24.03 -1.94
C GLU A 138 -6.52 -22.63 -2.52
N HIS A 139 -5.58 -21.89 -1.91
CA HIS A 139 -5.25 -20.56 -2.42
C HIS A 139 -4.47 -20.60 -3.72
N ILE A 140 -3.53 -21.54 -3.84
CA ILE A 140 -2.76 -21.71 -5.08
C ILE A 140 -3.71 -22.08 -6.22
N GLU A 141 -4.69 -22.94 -5.98
CA GLU A 141 -5.71 -23.29 -6.97
C GLU A 141 -6.48 -22.07 -7.45
N GLU A 142 -6.95 -21.20 -6.54
CA GLU A 142 -7.69 -20.00 -6.91
C GLU A 142 -6.81 -19.00 -7.69
N VAL A 143 -5.58 -18.78 -7.25
CA VAL A 143 -4.62 -17.91 -7.95
C VAL A 143 -4.30 -18.45 -9.33
N CYS A 144 -4.04 -19.75 -9.45
CA CYS A 144 -3.75 -20.40 -10.74
C CYS A 144 -4.97 -20.41 -11.66
N TYR A 145 -6.18 -20.58 -11.13
CA TYR A 145 -7.43 -20.43 -11.88
C TYR A 145 -7.57 -19.02 -12.45
N ARG A 146 -7.30 -17.97 -11.65
CA ARG A 146 -7.32 -16.57 -12.10
C ARG A 146 -6.24 -16.27 -13.13
N LEU A 147 -5.03 -16.85 -12.98
CA LEU A 147 -3.95 -16.74 -13.97
C LEU A 147 -4.37 -17.34 -15.32
N ARG A 148 -4.91 -18.57 -15.31
CA ARG A 148 -5.41 -19.25 -16.52
C ARG A 148 -6.56 -18.48 -17.17
N ARG A 149 -7.53 -17.98 -16.39
CA ARG A 149 -8.64 -17.17 -16.90
C ARG A 149 -8.19 -15.86 -17.55
N GLN A 150 -7.05 -15.31 -17.15
CA GLN A 150 -6.44 -14.13 -17.75
C GLN A 150 -5.40 -14.46 -18.83
N ASN A 151 -5.21 -15.73 -19.20
CA ASN A 151 -4.16 -16.21 -20.11
C ASN A 151 -2.75 -15.73 -19.71
N LYS A 152 -2.45 -15.74 -18.41
CA LYS A 152 -1.16 -15.32 -17.84
C LYS A 152 -0.40 -16.50 -17.25
N LEU A 153 0.92 -16.34 -17.18
CA LEU A 153 1.86 -17.23 -16.51
C LEU A 153 2.59 -16.45 -15.40
N ALA A 154 2.85 -17.10 -14.27
CA ALA A 154 3.61 -16.51 -13.16
C ALA A 154 5.09 -16.87 -13.29
N GLN A 155 5.95 -15.85 -13.33
CA GLN A 155 7.40 -16.04 -13.25
C GLN A 155 7.90 -15.95 -11.80
N THR A 156 7.33 -15.05 -10.99
CA THR A 156 7.71 -14.89 -9.59
C THR A 156 6.56 -15.30 -8.69
N VAL A 157 6.83 -16.21 -7.76
CA VAL A 157 5.90 -16.64 -6.72
C VAL A 157 6.33 -16.01 -5.41
N GLN A 158 5.39 -15.34 -4.75
CA GLN A 158 5.57 -14.83 -3.39
C GLN A 158 4.52 -15.49 -2.50
N PHE A 159 4.94 -15.98 -1.34
CA PHE A 159 4.00 -16.45 -0.32
C PHE A 159 4.39 -15.89 1.05
N SER A 160 3.38 -15.64 1.87
CA SER A 160 3.55 -15.25 3.26
C SER A 160 2.64 -16.02 4.18
N VAL A 161 3.09 -16.17 5.42
CA VAL A 161 2.33 -16.78 6.51
C VAL A 161 2.58 -15.96 7.76
N GLY A 162 1.52 -15.50 8.40
CA GLY A 162 1.58 -14.92 9.73
C GLY A 162 1.59 -16.02 10.79
N TYR A 163 2.05 -15.70 11.99
CA TYR A 163 1.87 -16.60 13.14
C TYR A 163 0.66 -16.18 13.97
N SER A 164 0.19 -17.06 14.86
CA SER A 164 -0.92 -16.71 15.75
C SER A 164 -0.58 -15.52 16.63
N LYS A 165 -1.58 -14.84 17.20
CA LYS A 165 -1.37 -13.65 18.05
C LYS A 165 -0.45 -13.90 19.25
N SER A 166 -0.32 -15.15 19.67
CA SER A 166 0.60 -15.58 20.73
C SER A 166 2.08 -15.50 20.32
N TYR A 167 2.35 -15.43 19.02
CA TYR A 167 3.67 -15.36 18.42
C TYR A 167 3.82 -14.07 17.62
N THR A 168 4.99 -13.46 17.66
CA THR A 168 5.26 -12.24 16.90
C THR A 168 5.89 -12.60 15.55
N GLY A 169 5.35 -12.03 14.47
CA GLY A 169 5.95 -12.07 13.14
C GLY A 169 5.27 -13.03 12.16
N GLY A 170 6.08 -13.54 11.23
CA GLY A 170 5.64 -14.38 10.13
C GLY A 170 6.77 -14.62 9.15
N ILE A 171 6.55 -15.52 8.19
CA ILE A 171 7.50 -15.84 7.12
C ILE A 171 6.99 -15.22 5.82
N ARG A 172 7.90 -14.63 5.06
CA ARG A 172 7.67 -14.24 3.66
C ARG A 172 8.79 -14.81 2.81
N LYS A 173 8.45 -15.52 1.75
CA LYS A 173 9.40 -16.05 0.77
C LYS A 173 9.00 -15.61 -0.63
N THR A 174 10.03 -15.40 -1.44
CA THR A 174 9.88 -15.05 -2.86
C THR A 174 10.80 -15.95 -3.66
N HIS A 175 10.28 -16.52 -4.73
CA HIS A 175 11.02 -17.39 -5.64
C HIS A 175 10.71 -17.01 -7.08
N THR A 176 11.74 -16.76 -7.87
CA THR A 176 11.62 -16.46 -9.32
C THR A 176 12.00 -17.70 -10.11
N LEU A 177 11.10 -18.14 -10.98
CA LEU A 177 11.23 -19.32 -11.82
C LEU A 177 11.98 -18.99 -13.11
N ASN A 178 12.80 -19.94 -13.55
CA ASN A 178 13.45 -19.88 -14.86
C ASN A 178 12.44 -19.97 -16.01
N ARG A 179 11.34 -20.72 -15.81
CA ARG A 179 10.24 -20.85 -16.76
C ARG A 179 8.92 -20.48 -16.08
N PRO A 180 8.14 -19.53 -16.63
CA PRO A 180 6.89 -19.13 -16.01
C PRO A 180 5.84 -20.24 -16.12
N THR A 181 5.02 -20.42 -15.09
CA THR A 181 4.01 -21.49 -15.01
C THR A 181 2.68 -20.96 -14.46
N ASN A 182 1.60 -21.67 -14.72
CA ASN A 182 0.29 -21.49 -14.07
C ASN A 182 -0.30 -22.83 -13.61
N LEU A 183 0.55 -23.85 -13.48
CA LEU A 183 0.18 -25.17 -12.98
C LEU A 183 0.18 -25.14 -11.45
N THR A 184 -0.92 -25.60 -10.86
CA THR A 184 -1.12 -25.60 -9.42
C THR A 184 -0.01 -26.37 -8.69
N MET A 185 0.30 -27.59 -9.14
CA MET A 185 1.26 -28.45 -8.46
C MET A 185 2.70 -27.93 -8.55
N ASP A 186 3.08 -27.28 -9.65
CA ASP A 186 4.40 -26.64 -9.76
C ASP A 186 4.57 -25.57 -8.68
N ILE A 187 3.57 -24.67 -8.56
CA ILE A 187 3.57 -23.57 -7.59
C ILE A 187 3.48 -24.12 -6.15
N TYR A 188 2.69 -25.16 -5.93
CA TYR A 188 2.58 -25.82 -4.63
C TYR A 188 3.90 -26.46 -4.18
N HIS A 189 4.61 -27.15 -5.08
CA HIS A 189 5.92 -27.72 -4.76
C HIS A 189 6.96 -26.63 -4.44
N ILE A 190 6.91 -25.47 -5.12
CA ILE A 190 7.80 -24.34 -4.83
C ILE A 190 7.53 -23.78 -3.42
N CYS A 191 6.26 -23.58 -3.07
CA CYS A 191 5.87 -23.07 -1.76
C CYS A 191 6.22 -24.04 -0.63
N THR A 192 6.07 -25.34 -0.84
CA THR A 192 6.38 -26.38 0.17
C THR A 192 7.88 -26.65 0.30
N TYR A 193 8.65 -26.55 -0.79
CA TYR A 193 10.11 -26.65 -0.76
C TYR A 193 10.75 -25.53 0.06
N CYS A 194 10.13 -24.34 0.07
CA CYS A 194 10.49 -23.24 0.95
C CYS A 194 10.04 -23.53 2.41
N ARG A 195 10.71 -24.47 3.09
CA ARG A 195 10.41 -24.92 4.47
C ARG A 195 9.92 -23.79 5.39
N VAL A 196 8.71 -23.96 5.92
CA VAL A 196 8.15 -23.18 7.03
C VAL A 196 8.59 -23.85 8.33
N GLY A 197 9.10 -23.08 9.29
CA GLY A 197 9.54 -23.59 10.60
C GLY A 197 8.39 -24.20 11.42
N SER A 198 8.71 -25.03 12.41
CA SER A 198 7.78 -25.91 13.14
C SER A 198 6.85 -25.20 14.14
N GLU A 199 6.18 -24.11 13.78
CA GLU A 199 5.27 -23.40 14.69
C GLU A 199 3.95 -23.02 14.02
N ARG A 200 2.88 -22.96 14.83
CA ARG A 200 1.47 -22.83 14.41
C ARG A 200 1.25 -21.62 13.49
N LEU A 201 0.49 -21.82 12.42
CA LEU A 201 0.42 -20.91 11.27
C LEU A 201 -0.95 -20.21 11.21
N VAL A 202 -0.94 -18.89 11.03
CA VAL A 202 -2.10 -18.08 10.62
C VAL A 202 -1.79 -17.55 9.24
N ILE A 203 -2.30 -18.24 8.23
CA ILE A 203 -2.01 -17.89 6.83
C ILE A 203 -2.55 -16.50 6.53
N LEU A 204 -1.73 -15.70 5.85
CA LEU A 204 -2.05 -14.40 5.27
C LEU A 204 -1.28 -14.39 3.96
N LEU A 205 -1.91 -14.91 2.90
CA LEU A 205 -1.29 -14.97 1.58
C LEU A 205 -1.22 -13.61 0.89
#